data_AF-A0A370L342-F1
#
_entry.id   AF-A0A370L342-F1
#
_cell.length_a   1.000
_cell.length_b   1.000
_cell.length_c   1.000
_cell.angle_alpha   90.00
_cell.angle_beta   90.00
_cell.angle_gamma   90.00
#
_symmetry.space_group_name_H-M   'P 1'
#
loop_
_entity.id
_entity.type
_entity.pdbx_description
1 polymer ?
#
loop_
_entity_poly.entity_id
_entity_poly.type
_entity_poly.pdbx_seq_one_letter_code
_entity_poly.pdbx_strand_id
1 'polypeptide(L)' 'MDEDRIKRIARAMCRAARLDPDTPAPDPQAPAIMRPQSDSRPPPAWTLFRQQAERFIAANPATASSL' A
#
# COMPACT_ATOMS: atom_id res chain seq x y z
N MET A 1 -5.20 4.19 14.71
CA MET A 1 -4.44 5.43 14.51
C MET A 1 -3.24 5.22 13.58
N ASP A 2 -2.44 4.16 13.73
CA ASP A 2 -1.35 3.85 12.79
C ASP A 2 -1.80 3.46 11.39
N GLU A 3 -2.96 2.82 11.23
CA GLU A 3 -3.41 2.38 9.90
C GLU A 3 -3.66 3.54 8.92
N ASP A 4 -4.26 4.65 9.36
CA ASP A 4 -4.41 5.85 8.53
C ASP A 4 -3.06 6.49 8.19
N ARG A 5 -2.09 6.41 9.10
CA ARG A 5 -0.70 6.85 8.89
C ARG A 5 0.00 5.99 7.84
N ILE A 6 -0.12 4.67 7.97
CA ILE A 6 0.41 3.68 7.02
C ILE A 6 -0.20 3.92 5.64
N LYS A 7 -1.53 4.10 5.55
CA LYS A 7 -2.21 4.42 4.28
C LYS A 7 -1.68 5.71 3.67
N ARG A 8 -1.52 6.79 4.43
CA ARG A 8 -0.99 8.06 3.89
C ARG A 8 0.44 7.93 3.35
N ILE A 9 1.34 7.29 4.09
CA ILE A 9 2.72 7.09 3.66
C ILE A 9 2.79 6.15 2.46
N ALA A 10 2.04 5.05 2.48
CA ALA A 10 1.96 4.13 1.36
C ALA A 10 1.41 4.80 0.09
N ARG A 11 0.39 5.66 0.22
CA ARG A 11 -0.12 6.47 -0.90
C ARG A 11 0.91 7.45 -1.44
N ALA A 12 1.69 8.10 -0.56
CA ALA A 12 2.78 8.98 -0.96
C ALA A 12 3.88 8.21 -1.70
N MET A 13 4.20 6.99 -1.25
CA MET A 13 5.15 6.10 -1.92
C MET A 13 4.66 5.66 -3.31
N CYS A 14 3.37 5.31 -3.45
CA CYS A 14 2.78 5.03 -4.76
C CYS A 14 2.97 6.21 -5.71
N ARG A 15 2.62 7.43 -5.26
CA ARG A 15 2.77 8.64 -6.08
C ARG A 15 4.22 8.91 -6.47
N ALA A 16 5.17 8.69 -5.56
CA ALA A 16 6.60 8.80 -5.85
C ALA A 16 7.06 7.78 -6.91
N ALA A 17 6.48 6.57 -6.91
CA ALA A 17 6.71 5.54 -7.91
C ALA A 17 5.87 5.72 -9.20
N ARG A 18 5.18 6.87 -9.36
CA ARG A 18 4.25 7.16 -10.48
C ARG A 18 3.13 6.12 -10.62
N LEU A 19 2.75 5.49 -9.52
CA LEU A 19 1.63 4.56 -9.41
C LEU A 19 0.43 5.30 -8.79
N ASP A 20 -0.76 5.06 -9.34
CA ASP A 20 -1.99 5.52 -8.72
C ASP A 20 -2.33 4.64 -7.50
N PRO A 21 -2.43 5.19 -6.28
CA PRO A 21 -2.57 4.40 -5.07
C PRO A 21 -3.93 3.72 -4.86
N ASP A 22 -4.99 4.29 -5.45
CA ASP A 22 -6.37 3.83 -5.29
C ASP A 22 -6.81 2.97 -6.50
N THR A 23 -6.01 2.96 -7.56
CA THR A 23 -6.12 2.03 -8.68
C THR A 23 -5.62 0.64 -8.25
N PRO A 24 -6.26 -0.45 -8.72
CA PRO A 24 -5.76 -1.79 -8.47
C PRO A 24 -4.33 -1.92 -9.00
N ALA A 25 -3.45 -2.48 -8.17
CA ALA A 25 -2.09 -2.78 -8.58
C ALA A 25 -2.11 -3.62 -9.87
N PRO A 26 -1.32 -3.27 -10.90
CA PRO A 26 -1.13 -4.16 -12.02
C PRO A 26 -0.46 -5.42 -11.47
N ASP A 27 -1.19 -6.53 -11.44
CA ASP A 27 -0.68 -7.82 -10.98
C ASP A 27 0.23 -8.41 -12.07
N PRO A 28 1.57 -8.46 -11.89
CA PRO A 28 2.47 -9.00 -12.90
C PRO A 28 2.64 -10.53 -12.80
N GLN A 29 1.90 -11.19 -11.91
CA GLN A 29 2.13 -12.57 -11.49
C GLN A 29 0.84 -13.37 -11.26
N ALA A 30 -0.28 -13.04 -11.90
CA ALA A 30 -1.50 -13.83 -11.77
C ALA A 30 -1.56 -14.97 -12.81
N PRO A 31 -1.13 -16.21 -12.50
CA PRO A 31 -1.73 -17.37 -13.14
C PRO A 31 -3.20 -17.42 -12.68
N ALA A 32 -4.11 -17.55 -13.64
CA ALA A 32 -5.56 -17.53 -13.42
C ALA A 32 -6.11 -18.70 -12.56
N ILE A 33 -5.26 -19.47 -11.86
CA ILE A 33 -5.58 -20.81 -11.36
C ILE A 33 -5.03 -21.07 -9.95
N MET A 34 -5.11 -20.12 -9.01
CA MET A 34 -5.10 -20.43 -7.56
C MET A 34 -5.36 -19.18 -6.72
N ARG A 35 -6.60 -18.70 -6.71
CA ARG A 35 -7.09 -17.91 -5.57
C ARG A 35 -8.37 -18.57 -5.09
N PRO A 36 -8.46 -19.02 -3.82
CA PRO A 36 -9.76 -19.36 -3.27
C PRO A 36 -10.67 -18.16 -3.42
N GLN A 37 -11.89 -18.43 -3.87
CA GLN A 37 -12.93 -17.50 -4.25
C GLN A 37 -13.42 -16.72 -3.01
N SER A 38 -12.59 -15.81 -2.51
CA SER A 38 -13.07 -14.67 -1.74
C SER A 38 -13.33 -13.55 -2.73
N ASP A 39 -14.37 -12.78 -2.48
CA ASP A 39 -14.90 -11.60 -3.17
C ASP A 39 -13.87 -10.43 -3.27
N SER A 40 -12.61 -10.76 -3.56
CA SER A 40 -11.44 -9.95 -3.34
C SER A 40 -11.08 -9.25 -4.63
N ARG A 41 -11.78 -8.12 -4.86
CA ARG A 41 -11.30 -7.03 -5.71
C ARG A 41 -9.78 -6.88 -5.51
N PRO A 42 -8.99 -6.77 -6.59
CA PRO A 42 -7.54 -6.66 -6.47
C PRO A 42 -7.18 -5.58 -5.45
N PRO A 43 -6.27 -5.88 -4.50
CA PRO A 43 -5.95 -4.92 -3.47
C PRO A 43 -5.37 -3.65 -4.12
N PRO A 44 -5.74 -2.47 -3.59
CA PRO A 44 -5.30 -1.19 -4.16
C PRO A 44 -3.77 -1.06 -4.08
N ALA A 45 -3.16 -0.31 -5.01
CA ALA A 45 -1.71 -0.26 -5.15
C ALA A 45 -0.96 0.18 -3.88
N TRP A 46 -1.60 0.93 -2.97
CA TRP A 46 -0.99 1.28 -1.68
C TRP A 46 -0.61 0.07 -0.82
N THR A 47 -1.28 -1.09 -0.97
CA THR A 47 -0.93 -2.27 -0.18
C THR A 47 0.44 -2.83 -0.54
N LEU A 48 0.95 -2.58 -1.75
CA LEU A 48 2.30 -2.97 -2.16
C LEU A 48 3.39 -2.31 -1.32
N PHE A 49 3.13 -1.08 -0.85
CA PHE A 49 4.07 -0.28 -0.07
C PHE A 49 3.79 -0.32 1.43
N ARG A 50 2.82 -1.14 1.89
CA ARG A 50 2.40 -1.21 3.30
C ARG A 50 3.58 -1.53 4.23
N GLN A 51 4.35 -2.57 3.92
CA GLN A 51 5.49 -2.98 4.74
C GLN A 51 6.58 -1.90 4.80
N GLN A 52 6.76 -1.14 3.72
CA GLN A 52 7.73 -0.05 3.66
C GLN A 52 7.26 1.16 4.47
N ALA A 53 5.95 1.46 4.43
CA ALA A 53 5.33 2.49 5.25
C ALA A 53 5.41 2.15 6.75
N GLU A 54 5.15 0.90 7.14
CA GLU A 54 5.29 0.41 8.52
C GLU A 54 6.72 0.58 9.02
N ARG A 55 7.73 0.19 8.23
CA ARG A 55 9.15 0.37 8.57
C ARG A 55 9.54 1.85 8.66
N PHE A 56 8.99 2.70 7.79
CA PHE A 56 9.24 4.13 7.82
C PHE A 56 8.70 4.78 9.10
N ILE A 57 7.48 4.43 9.53
CA ILE A 57 6.87 4.91 10.78
C ILE A 57 7.69 4.44 11.98
N ALA A 58 8.07 3.16 12.01
CA ALA A 58 8.90 2.60 13.07
C ALA A 58 10.27 3.29 13.17
N ALA A 59 10.86 3.67 12.03
CA ALA A 59 12.12 4.41 11.98
C ALA A 59 11.97 5.91 12.26
N ASN A 60 10.78 6.50 12.06
CA ASN A 60 10.55 7.93 12.17
C ASN A 60 9.26 8.25 12.97
N PRO A 61 9.26 8.06 14.30
CA PRO A 61 8.08 8.31 15.12
C PRO A 61 7.66 9.80 15.16
N ALA A 62 8.58 10.74 14.88
CA ALA A 62 8.36 12.18 15.00
C ALA A 62 7.79 12.87 13.74
N THR A 63 8.06 12.38 12.53
CA THR A 63 7.66 13.06 11.28
C THR A 63 6.19 12.83 10.90
N ALA A 64 5.57 11.78 11.45
CA ALA A 64 4.23 11.39 11.02
C ALA A 64 3.09 12.18 11.70
N SER A 65 3.39 13.19 12.53
CA SER A 65 2.40 14.07 13.18
C SER A 65 2.13 15.38 12.41
N SER A 66 2.80 15.65 11.29
CA SER A 66 2.72 16.96 10.61
C SER A 66 2.45 16.90 9.09
N LEU A 67 1.96 15.76 8.59
CA LEU A 67 1.47 15.58 7.22
C LEU A 67 0.01 15.13 7.27
#